data_AF-A0A326GR03-F1
#
_entry.id   AF-A0A326GR03-F1
#
_cell.length_a   1.000
_cell.length_b   1.000
_cell.length_c   1.000
_cell.angle_alpha   90.00
_cell.angle_beta   90.00
_cell.angle_gamma   90.00
#
_symmetry.space_group_name_H-M   'P 1'
#
loop_
_entity.id
_entity.type
_entity.pdbx_description
1 polymer ?
#
loop_
_entity_poly.entity_id
_entity_poly.type
_entity_poly.pdbx_seq_one_letter_code
_entity_poly.pdbx_strand_id
1 'polypeptide(L)'
;MDSRIYENADGQPGIDRILAQADAAVARLDEDRAAIAERRRALIAPRYKTVVAEPTDLHNKIALGGVLVHHGLSAIDADALAGLLAFWADQVWSDMDVLIDTDPSVSFGQAIVMMIDRHGRDLSARGLYETWLRRLAAYDADRAEWLARDEEFRLEGAWREESMTRDQRWLIRVTCRLRRIDVPGHLSRGDAADWLEAHGANMNYREFVA
;
A
#
# COMPACT_ATOMS: atom_id res chain seq x y z
N MET A 1 -44.80 4.66 -57.79
CA MET A 1 -44.19 3.37 -58.17
C MET A 1 -42.69 3.57 -58.26
N ASP A 2 -41.81 3.05 -57.42
CA ASP A 2 -41.87 2.43 -56.10
C ASP A 2 -40.40 2.44 -55.65
N SER A 3 -40.04 3.30 -54.69
CA SER A 3 -38.69 3.32 -54.13
C SER A 3 -38.59 2.23 -53.08
N ARG A 4 -38.26 1.01 -53.51
CA ARG A 4 -37.93 -0.11 -52.61
C ARG A 4 -36.45 -0.05 -52.25
N ILE A 5 -36.11 0.84 -51.31
CA ILE A 5 -34.88 0.73 -50.51
C ILE A 5 -35.26 -0.05 -49.25
N TYR A 6 -35.41 -1.37 -49.39
CA TYR A 6 -35.44 -2.31 -48.28
C TYR A 6 -34.77 -3.60 -48.77
N GLU A 7 -33.45 -3.55 -48.89
CA GLU A 7 -32.62 -4.74 -48.74
C GLU A 7 -31.95 -4.61 -47.37
N ASN A 8 -32.67 -5.08 -46.34
CA ASN A 8 -32.03 -5.44 -45.09
C ASN A 8 -31.08 -6.60 -45.44
N ALA A 9 -29.79 -6.27 -45.50
CA ALA A 9 -28.73 -7.22 -45.75
C ALA A 9 -28.76 -8.31 -44.66
N ASP A 10 -29.17 -9.50 -45.07
CA ASP A 10 -28.98 -10.75 -44.35
C ASP A 10 -27.49 -10.93 -44.02
N GLY A 11 -27.10 -10.67 -42.78
CA GLY A 11 -25.75 -11.01 -42.31
C GLY A 11 -25.14 -10.14 -41.22
N GLN A 12 -25.67 -8.94 -40.93
CA GLN A 12 -25.25 -8.21 -39.74
C GLN A 12 -26.03 -8.73 -38.54
N PRO A 13 -25.38 -9.34 -37.53
CA PRO A 13 -26.04 -9.56 -36.26
C PRO A 13 -26.52 -8.20 -35.78
N GLY A 14 -27.82 -8.05 -35.50
CA GLY A 14 -28.38 -6.79 -35.04
C GLY A 14 -27.51 -6.24 -33.92
N ILE A 15 -27.10 -4.97 -34.05
CA ILE A 15 -26.14 -4.33 -33.12
C ILE A 15 -26.57 -4.59 -31.67
N ASP A 16 -27.87 -4.53 -31.40
CA ASP A 16 -28.48 -4.84 -30.09
C ASP A 16 -28.21 -6.26 -29.59
N ARG A 17 -28.15 -7.25 -30.49
CA ARG A 17 -27.79 -8.64 -30.15
C ARG A 17 -26.31 -8.76 -29.82
N ILE A 18 -25.44 -8.03 -30.52
CA ILE A 18 -23.99 -8.01 -30.22
C ILE A 18 -23.75 -7.34 -28.87
N LEU A 19 -24.42 -6.20 -28.62
CA LEU A 19 -24.35 -5.49 -27.35
C LEU A 19 -24.87 -6.36 -26.20
N ALA A 20 -26.05 -6.98 -26.34
CA ALA A 20 -26.57 -7.90 -25.32
C ALA A 20 -25.67 -9.11 -25.06
N GLN A 21 -25.00 -9.64 -26.10
CA GLN A 21 -24.02 -10.71 -25.95
C GLN A 21 -22.74 -10.24 -25.26
N ALA A 22 -22.30 -9.01 -25.52
CA ALA A 22 -21.16 -8.39 -24.86
C ALA A 22 -21.47 -8.12 -23.38
N ASP A 23 -22.62 -7.55 -23.06
CA ASP A 23 -23.06 -7.29 -21.68
C ASP A 23 -23.15 -8.60 -20.88
N ALA A 24 -23.74 -9.65 -21.48
CA ALA A 24 -23.78 -10.98 -20.86
C ALA A 24 -22.40 -11.63 -20.71
N ALA A 25 -21.44 -11.31 -21.58
CA ALA A 25 -20.05 -11.76 -21.43
C ALA A 25 -19.32 -11.00 -20.32
N VAL A 26 -19.55 -9.69 -20.20
CA VAL A 26 -19.01 -8.85 -19.11
C VAL A 26 -19.54 -9.33 -17.76
N ALA A 27 -20.86 -9.54 -17.63
CA ALA A 27 -21.46 -10.05 -16.40
C ALA A 27 -20.86 -11.39 -15.95
N ARG A 28 -20.65 -12.33 -16.89
CA ARG A 28 -19.99 -13.61 -16.60
C ARG A 28 -18.53 -13.44 -16.15
N LEU A 29 -17.78 -12.53 -16.77
CA LEU A 29 -16.41 -12.24 -16.37
C LEU A 29 -16.34 -11.63 -14.97
N ASP A 30 -17.33 -10.83 -14.57
CA ASP A 30 -17.40 -10.26 -13.23
C ASP A 30 -17.81 -11.29 -12.18
N GLU A 31 -18.73 -12.21 -12.49
CA GLU A 31 -19.03 -13.38 -11.66
C GLU A 31 -17.79 -14.27 -11.46
N ASP A 32 -17.05 -14.57 -12.53
CA ASP A 32 -15.82 -15.36 -12.48
C ASP A 32 -14.75 -14.66 -11.63
N ARG A 33 -14.62 -13.34 -11.74
CA ARG A 33 -13.71 -12.53 -10.90
C ARG A 33 -14.10 -12.58 -9.43
N ALA A 34 -15.39 -12.45 -9.10
CA ALA A 34 -15.88 -12.54 -7.73
C ALA A 34 -15.62 -13.94 -7.15
N ALA A 35 -15.89 -15.00 -7.93
CA ALA A 35 -15.61 -16.38 -7.53
C ALA A 35 -14.10 -16.64 -7.32
N ILE A 36 -13.24 -16.06 -8.15
CA ILE A 36 -11.78 -16.14 -7.99
C ILE A 36 -11.31 -15.37 -6.75
N ALA A 37 -11.89 -14.20 -6.47
CA ALA A 37 -11.58 -13.40 -5.28
C ALA A 37 -11.96 -14.16 -3.99
N GLU A 38 -13.17 -14.70 -3.94
CA GLU A 38 -13.65 -15.52 -2.82
C GLU A 38 -12.78 -16.76 -2.62
N ARG A 39 -12.45 -17.46 -3.71
CA ARG A 39 -11.57 -18.64 -3.66
C ARG A 39 -10.15 -18.27 -3.25
N ARG A 40 -9.63 -17.12 -3.67
CA ARG A 40 -8.33 -16.60 -3.21
C ARG A 40 -8.37 -16.35 -1.70
N ARG A 41 -9.42 -15.73 -1.18
CA ARG A 41 -9.59 -15.50 0.26
C ARG A 41 -9.65 -16.79 1.05
N ALA A 42 -10.42 -17.77 0.58
CA ALA A 42 -10.50 -19.09 1.20
C ALA A 42 -9.16 -19.86 1.17
N LEU A 43 -8.31 -19.63 0.17
CA LEU A 43 -7.02 -20.30 -0.01
C LEU A 43 -5.84 -19.58 0.66
N ILE A 44 -6.01 -18.32 1.09
CA ILE A 44 -4.99 -17.62 1.88
C ILE A 44 -5.07 -18.16 3.32
N ALA A 45 -4.36 -19.27 3.57
CA ALA A 45 -3.96 -19.70 4.91
C ALA A 45 -3.41 -18.49 5.71
N PRO A 46 -3.47 -18.47 7.05
CA PRO A 46 -3.09 -17.30 7.84
C PRO A 46 -1.61 -16.97 7.58
N ARG A 47 -1.37 -16.06 6.64
CA ARG A 47 -0.06 -15.54 6.31
C ARG A 47 0.13 -14.35 7.23
N TYR A 48 0.87 -14.60 8.31
CA TYR A 48 1.30 -13.56 9.21
C TYR A 48 2.08 -12.50 8.43
N LYS A 49 1.55 -11.28 8.36
CA LYS A 49 2.36 -10.11 8.03
C LYS A 49 2.96 -9.61 9.32
N THR A 50 4.29 -9.62 9.42
CA THR A 50 4.97 -9.00 10.55
C THR A 50 4.81 -7.48 10.41
N VAL A 51 3.89 -6.92 11.20
CA VAL A 51 3.72 -5.47 11.32
C VAL A 51 4.46 -5.04 12.58
N VAL A 52 5.50 -4.22 12.42
CA VAL A 52 6.15 -3.56 13.54
C VAL A 52 5.30 -2.34 13.90
N ALA A 53 4.72 -2.35 15.09
CA ALA A 53 3.92 -1.25 15.62
C ALA A 53 4.43 -0.85 17.01
N GLU A 54 4.45 0.45 17.28
CA GLU A 54 4.67 0.99 18.63
C GLU A 54 3.63 0.42 19.62
N PRO A 55 4.04 -0.13 20.77
CA PRO A 55 3.14 -0.80 21.72
C PRO A 55 2.02 0.09 22.26
N THR A 56 2.27 1.40 22.40
CA THR A 56 1.31 2.39 22.91
C THR A 56 0.13 2.62 21.97
N ASP A 57 0.33 2.49 20.65
CA ASP A 57 -0.74 2.66 19.65
C ASP A 57 -1.43 1.35 19.27
N LEU A 58 -0.97 0.23 19.83
CA LEU A 58 -1.40 -1.10 19.43
C LEU A 58 -2.89 -1.32 19.70
N HIS A 59 -3.41 -0.80 20.81
CA HIS A 59 -4.83 -0.94 21.16
C HIS A 59 -5.75 -0.31 20.11
N ASN A 60 -5.45 0.91 19.66
CA ASN A 60 -6.24 1.60 18.64
C ASN A 60 -6.18 0.87 17.29
N LYS A 61 -4.99 0.37 16.91
CA LYS A 61 -4.80 -0.42 15.69
C LYS A 61 -5.59 -1.73 15.71
N ILE A 62 -5.60 -2.42 16.85
CA ILE A 62 -6.37 -3.65 17.04
C ILE A 62 -7.87 -3.37 17.01
N ALA A 63 -8.34 -2.33 17.71
CA ALA A 63 -9.76 -2.00 17.79
C ALA A 63 -10.33 -1.63 16.40
N LEU A 64 -9.65 -0.75 15.67
CA LEU A 64 -10.06 -0.35 14.33
C LEU A 64 -9.93 -1.51 13.32
N GLY A 65 -8.86 -2.29 13.41
CA GLY A 65 -8.64 -3.45 12.56
C GLY A 65 -9.67 -4.57 12.79
N GLY A 66 -10.11 -4.78 14.04
CA GLY A 66 -11.10 -5.81 14.38
C GLY A 66 -12.43 -5.62 13.65
N VAL A 67 -12.89 -4.38 13.49
CA VAL A 67 -14.10 -4.06 12.71
C VAL A 67 -13.95 -4.51 11.26
N LEU A 68 -12.78 -4.29 10.66
CA LEU A 68 -12.51 -4.62 9.27
C LEU A 68 -12.33 -6.13 9.04
N VAL A 69 -11.83 -6.86 10.04
CA VAL A 69 -11.79 -8.33 10.02
C VAL A 69 -13.20 -8.93 9.95
N HIS A 70 -14.20 -8.31 10.58
CA HIS A 70 -15.60 -8.77 10.45
C HIS A 70 -16.14 -8.68 9.02
N HIS A 71 -15.55 -7.85 8.17
CA HIS A 71 -15.87 -7.76 6.75
C HIS A 71 -14.97 -8.64 5.86
N GLY A 72 -14.11 -9.48 6.46
CA GLY A 72 -13.27 -10.44 5.74
C GLY A 72 -11.89 -9.93 5.35
N LEU A 73 -11.48 -8.73 5.81
CA LEU A 73 -10.13 -8.24 5.60
C LEU A 73 -9.13 -8.93 6.53
N SER A 74 -7.90 -9.06 6.05
CA SER A 74 -6.80 -9.67 6.78
C SER A 74 -5.55 -8.79 6.73
N ALA A 75 -4.49 -9.24 7.41
CA ALA A 75 -3.22 -8.52 7.45
C ALA A 75 -2.57 -8.32 6.07
N ILE A 76 -2.88 -9.17 5.07
CA ILE A 76 -2.35 -9.02 3.71
C ILE A 76 -2.97 -7.82 2.98
N ASP A 77 -4.19 -7.46 3.34
CA ASP A 77 -4.98 -6.39 2.70
C ASP A 77 -4.64 -5.01 3.28
N ALA A 78 -3.81 -4.96 4.33
CA ALA A 78 -3.48 -3.73 5.03
C ALA A 78 -2.88 -2.65 4.13
N ASP A 79 -2.03 -3.02 3.16
CA ASP A 79 -1.45 -2.05 2.22
C ASP A 79 -2.51 -1.58 1.21
N ALA A 80 -3.37 -2.49 0.72
CA ALA A 80 -4.45 -2.13 -0.19
C ALA A 80 -5.47 -1.19 0.48
N LEU A 81 -5.84 -1.48 1.72
CA LEU A 81 -6.70 -0.60 2.51
C LEU A 81 -6.04 0.76 2.75
N ALA A 82 -4.76 0.80 3.10
CA ALA A 82 -4.03 2.06 3.26
C ALA A 82 -4.01 2.87 1.94
N GLY A 83 -3.89 2.20 0.79
CA GLY A 83 -3.97 2.85 -0.51
C GLY A 83 -5.37 3.36 -0.85
N LEU A 84 -6.41 2.60 -0.49
CA LEU A 84 -7.81 3.03 -0.65
C LEU A 84 -8.09 4.28 0.17
N LEU A 85 -7.65 4.31 1.43
CA LEU A 85 -7.82 5.46 2.32
C LEU A 85 -7.00 6.69 1.90
N ALA A 86 -6.07 6.54 0.96
CA ALA A 86 -5.28 7.62 0.40
C ALA A 86 -5.84 8.17 -0.94
N PHE A 87 -6.99 7.69 -1.39
CA PHE A 87 -7.70 8.25 -2.54
C PHE A 87 -8.21 9.68 -2.29
N TRP A 88 -8.44 10.41 -3.37
CA TRP A 88 -9.31 11.57 -3.36
C TRP A 88 -10.76 11.09 -3.23
N ALA A 89 -11.55 11.75 -2.38
CA ALA A 89 -12.89 11.28 -2.01
C ALA A 89 -13.83 11.14 -3.22
N ASP A 90 -13.63 11.94 -4.26
CA ASP A 90 -14.40 11.94 -5.51
C ASP A 90 -14.20 10.67 -6.35
N GLN A 91 -12.97 10.17 -6.44
CA GLN A 91 -12.63 8.96 -7.18
C GLN A 91 -13.17 7.70 -6.49
N VAL A 92 -13.04 7.61 -5.16
CA VAL A 92 -13.65 6.51 -4.39
C VAL A 92 -15.16 6.54 -4.51
N TRP A 93 -15.75 7.73 -4.46
CA TRP A 93 -17.19 7.86 -4.59
C TRP A 93 -17.69 7.36 -5.94
N SER A 94 -17.05 7.75 -7.04
CA SER A 94 -17.42 7.29 -8.38
C SER A 94 -17.36 5.77 -8.53
N ASP A 95 -16.32 5.12 -8.02
CA ASP A 95 -16.18 3.67 -8.12
C ASP A 95 -17.15 2.94 -7.18
N MET A 96 -17.46 3.52 -6.01
CA MET A 96 -18.46 2.98 -5.09
C MET A 96 -19.88 3.10 -5.64
N ASP A 97 -20.21 4.20 -6.32
CA ASP A 97 -21.52 4.41 -6.94
C ASP A 97 -21.82 3.31 -7.96
N VAL A 98 -20.84 3.00 -8.82
CA VAL A 98 -20.93 1.89 -9.79
C VAL A 98 -21.15 0.53 -9.11
N LEU A 99 -20.49 0.29 -7.97
CA LEU A 99 -20.66 -0.96 -7.22
C LEU A 99 -22.04 -1.06 -6.56
N ILE A 100 -22.54 0.05 -6.00
CA ILE A 100 -23.86 0.13 -5.35
C ILE A 100 -24.98 0.01 -6.39
N ASP A 101 -24.82 0.61 -7.57
CA ASP A 101 -25.77 0.46 -8.68
C ASP A 101 -25.86 -0.99 -9.17
N THR A 102 -24.75 -1.75 -9.06
CA THR A 102 -24.72 -3.17 -9.43
C THR A 102 -25.39 -4.06 -8.38
N ASP A 103 -25.18 -3.79 -7.09
CA ASP A 103 -25.86 -4.47 -5.99
C ASP A 103 -26.19 -3.50 -4.85
N PRO A 104 -27.45 -2.99 -4.81
CA PRO A 104 -27.88 -2.01 -3.80
C PRO A 104 -27.90 -2.56 -2.37
N SER A 105 -27.76 -3.88 -2.18
CA SER A 105 -27.78 -4.52 -0.87
C SER A 105 -26.42 -4.56 -0.19
N VAL A 106 -25.35 -4.19 -0.91
CA VAL A 106 -23.97 -4.18 -0.42
C VAL A 106 -23.80 -3.11 0.66
N SER A 107 -23.38 -3.54 1.85
CA SER A 107 -22.96 -2.61 2.91
C SER A 107 -21.65 -1.91 2.55
N PHE A 108 -21.41 -0.72 3.12
CA PHE A 108 -20.17 0.03 2.88
C PHE A 108 -18.90 -0.78 3.17
N GLY A 109 -18.91 -1.60 4.23
CA GLY A 109 -17.80 -2.51 4.54
C GLY A 109 -17.55 -3.56 3.45
N GLN A 110 -18.62 -4.10 2.85
CA GLN A 110 -18.52 -5.01 1.70
C GLN A 110 -18.06 -4.27 0.44
N ALA A 111 -18.48 -3.02 0.22
CA ALA A 111 -18.02 -2.21 -0.90
C ALA A 111 -16.49 -1.95 -0.85
N ILE A 112 -15.95 -1.63 0.34
CA ILE A 112 -14.49 -1.50 0.57
C ILE A 112 -13.75 -2.78 0.15
N VAL A 113 -14.30 -3.90 0.56
CA VAL A 113 -13.77 -5.25 0.34
C VAL A 113 -13.77 -5.61 -1.14
N MET A 114 -14.85 -5.27 -1.87
CA MET A 114 -14.94 -5.44 -3.32
C MET A 114 -13.95 -4.53 -4.07
N MET A 115 -13.78 -3.28 -3.61
CA MET A 115 -12.79 -2.36 -4.16
C MET A 115 -11.36 -2.89 -4.02
N ILE A 116 -11.03 -3.43 -2.85
CA ILE A 116 -9.72 -4.06 -2.59
C ILE A 116 -9.52 -5.29 -3.48
N ASP A 117 -10.53 -6.12 -3.68
CA ASP A 117 -10.40 -7.28 -4.58
C ASP A 117 -10.20 -6.87 -6.04
N ARG A 118 -10.92 -5.83 -6.48
CA ARG A 118 -10.87 -5.33 -7.86
C ARG A 118 -9.55 -4.63 -8.18
N HIS A 119 -9.02 -3.84 -7.25
CA HIS A 119 -7.87 -2.95 -7.48
C HIS A 119 -6.66 -3.26 -6.60
N GLY A 120 -6.62 -4.45 -5.98
CA GLY A 120 -5.73 -4.74 -4.85
C GLY A 120 -4.24 -4.51 -5.10
N ARG A 121 -3.74 -4.75 -6.32
CA ARG A 121 -2.32 -4.49 -6.65
C ARG A 121 -2.00 -3.00 -6.65
N ASP A 122 -2.80 -2.20 -7.35
CA ASP A 122 -2.57 -0.76 -7.49
C ASP A 122 -2.78 -0.06 -6.14
N LEU A 123 -3.82 -0.48 -5.42
CA LEU A 123 -4.07 -0.06 -4.05
C LEU A 123 -2.91 -0.39 -3.12
N SER A 124 -2.38 -1.61 -3.18
CA SER A 124 -1.25 -2.02 -2.33
C SER A 124 0.00 -1.18 -2.63
N ALA A 125 0.33 -0.98 -3.92
CA ALA A 125 1.47 -0.17 -4.32
C ALA A 125 1.34 1.27 -3.81
N ARG A 126 0.14 1.85 -3.92
CA ARG A 126 -0.16 3.19 -3.42
C ARG A 126 -0.07 3.26 -1.89
N GLY A 127 -0.64 2.30 -1.17
CA GLY A 127 -0.58 2.28 0.29
C GLY A 127 0.84 2.14 0.83
N LEU A 128 1.70 1.40 0.13
CA LEU A 128 3.13 1.35 0.42
C LEU A 128 3.80 2.71 0.20
N TYR A 129 3.49 3.38 -0.91
CA TYR A 129 4.02 4.72 -1.22
C TYR A 129 3.58 5.76 -0.18
N GLU A 130 2.32 5.77 0.23
CA GLU A 130 1.79 6.70 1.24
C GLU A 130 2.37 6.44 2.63
N THR A 131 2.56 5.16 2.97
CA THR A 131 3.26 4.78 4.20
C THR A 131 4.73 5.23 4.15
N TRP A 132 5.36 5.14 2.99
CA TRP A 132 6.71 5.66 2.78
C TRP A 132 6.75 7.18 2.93
N LEU A 133 5.83 7.94 2.32
CA LEU A 133 5.75 9.40 2.46
C LEU A 133 5.59 9.85 3.91
N ARG A 134 4.69 9.23 4.68
CA ARG A 134 4.51 9.55 6.10
C ARG A 134 5.79 9.31 6.90
N ARG A 135 6.49 8.21 6.62
CA ARG A 135 7.75 7.88 7.28
C ARG A 135 8.87 8.82 6.87
N LEU A 136 8.92 9.22 5.60
CA LEU A 136 9.84 10.22 5.09
C LEU A 136 9.63 11.56 5.78
N ALA A 137 8.39 12.04 5.87
CA ALA A 137 8.07 13.30 6.54
C ALA A 137 8.48 13.30 8.03
N ALA A 138 8.23 12.19 8.75
CA ALA A 138 8.69 12.05 10.13
C ALA A 138 10.22 12.05 10.22
N TYR A 139 10.89 11.32 9.33
CA TYR A 139 12.34 11.32 9.25
C TYR A 139 12.92 12.72 8.96
N ASP A 140 12.34 13.45 8.01
CA ASP A 140 12.79 14.80 7.65
C ASP A 140 12.58 15.78 8.80
N ALA A 141 11.48 15.65 9.56
CA ALA A 141 11.25 16.43 10.76
C ALA A 141 12.30 16.14 11.85
N ASP A 142 12.56 14.87 12.15
CA ASP A 142 13.60 14.46 13.11
C ASP A 142 14.99 14.95 12.66
N ARG A 143 15.27 14.86 11.36
CA ARG A 143 16.52 15.35 10.78
C ARG A 143 16.63 16.87 10.87
N ALA A 144 15.55 17.60 10.65
CA ALA A 144 15.52 19.06 10.79
C ALA A 144 15.75 19.48 12.24
N GLU A 145 15.11 18.81 13.21
CA GLU A 145 15.37 19.04 14.64
C GLU A 145 16.84 18.78 14.97
N TRP A 146 17.39 17.67 14.49
CA TRP A 146 18.80 17.33 14.68
C TRP A 146 19.73 18.41 14.14
N LEU A 147 19.52 18.84 12.89
CA LEU A 147 20.35 19.87 12.23
C LEU A 147 20.20 21.25 12.86
N ALA A 148 19.08 21.54 13.52
CA ALA A 148 18.87 22.78 14.26
C ALA A 148 19.65 22.85 15.59
N ARG A 149 20.22 21.73 16.05
CA ARG A 149 21.10 21.73 17.24
C ARG A 149 22.44 22.41 16.93
N ASP A 150 23.04 22.97 17.96
CA ASP A 150 24.32 23.64 17.87
C ASP A 150 25.41 22.71 17.31
N GLU A 151 26.34 23.31 16.57
CA GLU A 151 27.37 22.56 15.86
C GLU A 151 28.32 21.83 16.82
N GLU A 152 28.65 22.45 17.96
CA GLU A 152 29.45 21.84 19.02
C GLU A 152 28.78 20.56 19.55
N PHE A 153 27.50 20.60 19.87
CA PHE A 153 26.73 19.43 20.27
C PHE A 153 26.76 18.34 19.19
N ARG A 154 26.60 18.70 17.91
CA ARG A 154 26.59 17.72 16.81
C ARG A 154 27.96 17.09 16.53
N LEU A 155 29.04 17.86 16.60
CA LEU A 155 30.38 17.42 16.23
C LEU A 155 31.19 16.87 17.41
N GLU A 156 30.94 17.39 18.61
CA GLU A 156 31.79 17.17 19.80
C GLU A 156 30.97 16.79 21.05
N GLY A 157 29.64 16.74 20.96
CA GLY A 157 28.79 16.42 22.10
C GLY A 157 29.08 15.05 22.72
N ALA A 158 28.97 14.96 24.04
CA ALA A 158 29.26 13.74 24.82
C ALA A 158 28.49 12.49 24.37
N TRP A 159 27.33 12.68 23.70
CA TRP A 159 26.57 11.58 23.11
C TRP A 159 27.38 10.77 22.09
N ARG A 160 28.40 11.36 21.47
CA ARG A 160 29.24 10.70 20.46
C ARG A 160 30.03 9.54 21.06
N GLU A 161 30.46 9.64 22.32
CA GLU A 161 31.22 8.60 23.01
C GLU A 161 30.35 7.45 23.54
N GLU A 162 29.03 7.64 23.56
CA GLU A 162 28.12 6.62 24.08
C GLU A 162 28.10 5.35 23.20
N SER A 163 27.55 4.27 23.74
CA SER A 163 27.30 3.07 22.94
C SER A 163 26.27 3.32 21.83
N MET A 164 26.46 2.64 20.70
CA MET A 164 25.49 2.62 19.60
C MET A 164 24.08 2.29 20.09
N THR A 165 23.10 3.00 19.54
CA THR A 165 21.69 2.67 19.76
C THR A 165 21.34 1.34 19.11
N ARG A 166 20.22 0.74 19.52
CA ARG A 166 19.71 -0.48 18.88
C ARG A 166 19.48 -0.27 17.39
N ASP A 167 18.96 0.89 17.02
CA ASP A 167 18.57 1.21 15.65
C ASP A 167 19.79 1.49 14.77
N GLN A 168 20.83 2.14 15.30
CA GLN A 168 22.13 2.26 14.60
C GLN A 168 22.73 0.89 14.31
N ARG A 169 22.77 -0.02 15.30
CA ARG A 169 23.28 -1.38 15.09
C ARG A 169 22.49 -2.15 14.03
N TRP A 170 21.17 -1.98 14.03
CA TRP A 170 20.30 -2.59 13.02
C TRP A 170 20.55 -1.99 11.63
N LEU A 171 20.59 -0.67 11.50
CA LEU A 171 20.86 0.05 10.24
C LEU A 171 22.23 -0.33 9.65
N ILE A 172 23.28 -0.42 10.48
CA ILE A 172 24.61 -0.87 10.05
C ILE A 172 24.51 -2.27 9.46
N ARG A 173 23.90 -3.23 10.18
CA ARG A 173 23.76 -4.62 9.70
C ARG A 173 22.99 -4.71 8.39
N VAL A 174 21.89 -3.95 8.26
CA VAL A 174 21.10 -3.89 7.02
C VAL A 174 21.93 -3.30 5.87
N THR A 175 22.66 -2.22 6.13
CA THR A 175 23.51 -1.55 5.14
C THR A 175 24.64 -2.48 4.67
N CYS A 176 25.33 -3.15 5.59
CA CYS A 176 26.36 -4.14 5.28
C CYS A 176 25.81 -5.29 4.43
N ARG A 177 24.63 -5.83 4.80
CA ARG A 177 23.99 -6.90 4.03
C ARG A 177 23.62 -6.47 2.62
N LEU A 178 23.03 -5.28 2.45
CA LEU A 178 22.59 -4.78 1.15
C LEU A 178 23.77 -4.41 0.25
N ARG A 179 24.82 -3.81 0.83
CA ARG A 179 26.03 -3.40 0.07
C ARG A 179 27.10 -4.48 -0.05
N ARG A 180 26.91 -5.63 0.61
CA ARG A 180 27.89 -6.73 0.68
C ARG A 180 29.27 -6.29 1.17
N ILE A 181 29.28 -5.49 2.23
CA ILE A 181 30.50 -5.05 2.92
C ILE A 181 30.55 -5.68 4.31
N ASP A 182 31.74 -5.76 4.89
CA ASP A 182 31.91 -6.30 6.23
C ASP A 182 31.27 -5.41 7.30
N VAL A 183 30.81 -6.05 8.37
CA VAL A 183 30.24 -5.35 9.52
C VAL A 183 31.40 -4.70 10.27
N PRO A 184 31.38 -3.36 10.50
CA PRO A 184 32.41 -2.73 11.30
C PRO A 184 32.39 -3.29 12.73
N GLY A 185 33.53 -3.21 13.41
CA GLY A 185 33.64 -3.64 14.80
C GLY A 185 32.80 -2.78 15.75
N HIS A 186 33.21 -2.72 17.02
CA HIS A 186 32.54 -1.82 17.95
C HIS A 186 32.80 -0.36 17.55
N LEU A 187 31.73 0.35 17.18
CA LEU A 187 31.75 1.79 16.98
C LEU A 187 31.15 2.50 18.20
N SER A 188 31.61 3.73 18.47
CA SER A 188 30.89 4.67 19.32
C SER A 188 29.61 5.15 18.62
N ARG A 189 28.70 5.82 19.34
CA ARG A 189 27.46 6.34 18.77
C ARG A 189 27.73 7.41 17.71
N GLY A 190 28.74 8.24 17.91
CA GLY A 190 29.19 9.25 16.96
C GLY A 190 29.80 8.62 15.72
N ASP A 191 30.77 7.71 15.90
CA ASP A 191 31.42 7.02 14.77
C ASP A 191 30.41 6.20 13.96
N ALA A 192 29.41 5.62 14.61
CA ALA A 192 28.31 4.94 13.94
C ALA A 192 27.45 5.89 13.12
N ALA A 193 27.16 7.10 13.62
CA ALA A 193 26.42 8.11 12.86
C ALA A 193 27.19 8.52 11.60
N ASP A 194 28.48 8.84 11.74
CA ASP A 194 29.35 9.22 10.63
C ASP A 194 29.50 8.08 9.62
N TRP A 195 29.66 6.84 10.10
CA TRP A 195 29.72 5.65 9.24
C TRP A 195 28.43 5.48 8.45
N LEU A 196 27.27 5.62 9.10
CA LEU A 196 25.96 5.50 8.45
C LEU A 196 25.75 6.58 7.38
N GLU A 197 26.17 7.81 7.65
CA GLU A 197 26.11 8.92 6.70
C GLU A 197 27.01 8.67 5.48
N ALA A 198 28.28 8.32 5.72
CA ALA A 198 29.25 8.02 4.66
C ALA A 198 28.80 6.87 3.74
N HIS A 199 28.10 5.87 4.29
CA HIS A 199 27.57 4.73 3.53
C HIS A 199 26.15 4.97 3.00
N GLY A 200 25.58 6.16 3.22
CA GLY A 200 24.23 6.49 2.77
C GLY A 200 23.18 5.50 3.26
N ALA A 201 23.32 5.05 4.52
CA ALA A 201 22.60 3.92 5.10
C ALA A 201 21.09 4.12 5.16
N ASN A 202 20.61 5.36 5.11
CA ASN A 202 19.19 5.69 5.04
C ASN A 202 18.62 5.52 3.63
N MET A 203 18.87 4.35 3.03
CA MET A 203 18.47 4.01 1.67
C MET A 203 16.95 3.99 1.49
N ASN A 204 16.21 3.82 2.59
CA ASN A 204 14.75 3.81 2.58
C ASN A 204 14.13 5.17 2.27
N TYR A 205 14.87 6.28 2.36
CA TYR A 205 14.34 7.65 2.20
C TYR A 205 15.05 8.44 1.10
N ARG A 206 15.83 7.78 0.25
CA ARG A 206 16.35 8.41 -0.96
C ARG A 206 15.22 8.51 -1.98
N GLU A 207 15.16 9.63 -2.71
CA GLU A 207 14.24 9.79 -3.84
C GLU A 207 14.33 8.54 -4.74
N PHE A 208 13.18 7.97 -5.09
CA PHE A 208 13.08 7.10 -6.25
C PHE A 208 13.41 7.96 -7.47
N VAL A 209 14.69 7.99 -7.86
CA VAL A 209 15.07 8.52 -9.17
C VAL A 209 14.52 7.53 -10.18
N ALA A 210 13.47 7.95 -10.90
CA ALA A 210 12.88 7.23 -12.02
C ALA A 210 13.88 7.08 -13.18
#